data_AF-A0A2D4ESF1-F1
#
_entry.id   AF-A0A2D4ESF1-F1
#
_cell.length_a   1.000
_cell.length_b   1.000
_cell.length_c   1.000
_cell.angle_alpha   90.00
_cell.angle_beta   90.00
_cell.angle_gamma   90.00
#
_symmetry.space_group_name_H-M   'P 1'
#
loop_
_entity.id
_entity.type
_entity.pdbx_description
1 polymer ?
#
loop_
_entity_poly.entity_id
_entity_poly.type
_entity_poly.pdbx_seq_one_letter_code
_entity_poly.pdbx_strand_id
1 'polypeptide(L)'
;RVFYNKHMLDMDDLTTLDGQNWLNDQIINMYGELIMDAVPDKVHFFNSFFHRQLVTKGYNGVKRWTKKVDLFKKTLLLIPIHLEVHWSLITVNLPNRIISFYDSQGIHFKFCVENIRKYLLTEAKEKNRPDFFQDWQTAVTKCIPQQKNDSDCGVFVLQYCKCLALDQSFQFSQEDMPRVRKRIYKELCERRLID
;
A
#
# COMPACT_ATOMS: atom_id res chain seq x y z
N ARG A 1 11.62 12.16 17.63
CA ARG A 1 11.08 12.50 16.28
C ARG A 1 12.00 11.91 15.23
N VAL A 2 11.45 11.37 14.16
CA VAL A 2 12.17 10.85 13.01
C VAL A 2 11.72 11.62 11.77
N PHE A 3 12.66 12.12 10.97
CA PHE A 3 12.36 12.86 9.74
C PHE A 3 12.84 12.08 8.53
N TYR A 4 11.99 11.99 7.51
CA TYR A 4 12.32 11.35 6.24
C TYR A 4 11.49 11.90 5.10
N ASN A 5 12.14 12.39 4.03
CA ASN A 5 11.47 13.13 2.97
C ASN A 5 10.58 14.26 3.55
N LYS A 6 9.27 14.21 3.24
CA LYS A 6 8.25 15.15 3.75
C LYS A 6 7.59 14.68 5.07
N HIS A 7 7.96 13.51 5.57
CA HIS A 7 7.34 12.88 6.75
C HIS A 7 8.12 13.20 8.02
N MET A 8 7.37 13.36 9.10
CA MET A 8 7.88 13.54 10.45
C MET A 8 7.06 12.64 11.37
N LEU A 9 7.73 11.68 12.01
CA LEU A 9 7.12 10.82 13.03
C LEU A 9 7.50 11.35 14.40
N ASP A 10 6.52 11.54 15.26
CA ASP A 10 6.76 11.78 16.68
C ASP A 10 6.72 10.48 17.50
N MET A 11 6.71 10.61 18.83
CA MET A 11 6.67 9.44 19.70
C MET A 11 5.29 8.79 19.73
N ASP A 12 4.21 9.54 19.51
CA ASP A 12 2.85 9.01 19.51
C ASP A 12 2.66 8.15 18.26
N ASP A 13 3.15 8.62 17.11
CA ASP A 13 3.20 7.83 15.87
C ASP A 13 3.96 6.51 16.07
N LEU A 14 5.17 6.58 16.63
CA LEU A 14 6.03 5.41 16.83
C LEU A 14 5.45 4.43 17.85
N THR A 15 4.70 4.92 18.85
CA THR A 15 4.05 4.08 19.87
C THR A 15 2.93 3.22 19.26
N THR A 16 2.40 3.58 18.09
CA THR A 16 1.44 2.72 17.37
C THR A 16 2.04 1.37 16.94
N LEU A 17 3.37 1.26 16.85
CA LEU A 17 4.06 0.00 16.59
C LEU A 17 4.24 -0.87 17.83
N ASP A 18 4.01 -0.35 19.04
CA ASP A 18 4.14 -1.12 20.27
C ASP A 18 2.96 -2.05 20.53
N GLY A 19 3.25 -3.22 21.11
CA GLY A 19 2.26 -4.23 21.48
C GLY A 19 1.26 -4.55 20.37
N GLN A 20 -0.01 -4.30 20.65
CA GLN A 20 -1.15 -4.52 19.76
C GLN A 20 -1.85 -3.20 19.40
N ASN A 21 -1.11 -2.09 19.38
CA ASN A 21 -1.67 -0.81 18.96
C ASN A 21 -1.94 -0.80 17.45
N TRP A 22 -2.97 -0.06 17.03
CA TRP A 22 -3.31 0.09 15.62
C TRP A 22 -2.35 1.08 14.96
N LEU A 23 -1.78 0.69 13.81
CA LEU A 23 -0.92 1.60 13.05
C LEU A 23 -1.73 2.78 12.53
N ASN A 24 -1.14 3.97 12.64
CA ASN A 24 -1.72 5.17 12.05
C ASN A 24 -1.20 5.41 10.62
N ASP A 25 -1.77 6.42 9.96
CA ASP A 25 -1.42 6.78 8.58
C ASP A 25 0.02 7.28 8.44
N GLN A 26 0.61 7.91 9.47
CA GLN A 26 1.98 8.40 9.40
C GLN A 26 2.98 7.25 9.26
N ILE A 27 2.80 6.19 10.05
CA ILE A 27 3.59 4.96 9.93
C ILE A 27 3.41 4.32 8.55
N ILE A 28 2.17 4.16 8.08
CA ILE A 28 1.89 3.55 6.77
C ILE A 28 2.55 4.34 5.64
N ASN A 29 2.40 5.66 5.66
CA ASN A 29 2.89 6.53 4.59
C ASN A 29 4.41 6.64 4.57
N MET A 30 5.05 6.84 5.73
CA MET A 30 6.50 6.94 5.78
C MET A 30 7.18 5.62 5.41
N TYR A 31 6.63 4.48 5.85
CA TYR A 31 7.17 3.18 5.45
C TYR A 31 6.98 2.91 3.95
N GLY A 32 5.86 3.35 3.37
CA GLY A 32 5.65 3.31 1.92
C GLY A 32 6.69 4.09 1.12
N GLU A 33 7.18 5.21 1.65
CA GLU A 33 8.29 5.96 1.03
C GLU A 33 9.61 5.18 1.12
N LEU A 34 9.91 4.50 2.24
CA LEU A 34 11.08 3.60 2.33
C LEU A 34 11.02 2.48 1.29
N ILE A 35 9.83 1.93 1.02
CA ILE A 35 9.63 0.93 -0.03
C ILE A 35 9.91 1.50 -1.42
N MET A 36 9.39 2.71 -1.71
CA MET A 36 9.66 3.35 -3.00
C MET A 36 11.14 3.63 -3.18
N ASP A 37 11.85 4.09 -2.14
CA ASP A 37 13.28 4.39 -2.24
C ASP A 37 14.16 3.14 -2.38
N ALA A 38 13.71 1.99 -1.84
CA ALA A 38 14.40 0.72 -2.02
C ALA A 38 14.28 0.14 -3.44
N VAL A 39 13.16 0.41 -4.13
CA VAL A 39 12.89 -0.11 -5.49
C VAL A 39 12.26 0.97 -6.40
N PRO A 40 12.97 2.09 -6.64
CA PRO A 40 12.39 3.32 -7.18
C PRO A 40 11.82 3.17 -8.59
N ASP A 41 12.43 2.34 -9.44
CA ASP A 41 11.96 2.16 -10.82
C ASP A 41 10.77 1.21 -10.92
N LYS A 42 10.61 0.32 -9.93
CA LYS A 42 9.64 -0.77 -9.95
C LYS A 42 8.30 -0.41 -9.32
N VAL A 43 8.33 0.26 -8.16
CA VAL A 43 7.15 0.45 -7.31
C VAL A 43 6.72 1.91 -7.28
N HIS A 44 5.41 2.14 -7.24
CA HIS A 44 4.85 3.38 -6.72
C HIS A 44 3.87 3.07 -5.60
N PHE A 45 4.12 3.66 -4.43
CA PHE A 45 3.27 3.57 -3.26
C PHE A 45 2.41 4.84 -3.18
N PHE A 46 1.10 4.68 -3.20
CA PHE A 46 0.18 5.79 -2.97
C PHE A 46 0.04 6.07 -1.49
N ASN A 47 -0.10 7.34 -1.11
CA ASN A 47 -0.43 7.65 0.28
C ASN A 47 -1.80 7.06 0.66
N SER A 48 -2.01 6.80 1.94
CA SER A 48 -3.21 6.19 2.51
C SER A 48 -4.50 7.01 2.30
N PHE A 49 -4.39 8.31 2.02
CA PHE A 49 -5.51 9.19 1.74
C PHE A 49 -5.99 9.13 0.28
N PHE A 50 -5.21 8.54 -0.63
CA PHE A 50 -5.50 8.52 -2.06
C PHE A 50 -6.87 7.92 -2.37
N HIS A 51 -7.16 6.71 -1.89
CA HIS A 51 -8.42 6.03 -2.18
C HIS A 51 -9.61 6.83 -1.64
N ARG A 52 -9.53 7.34 -0.40
CA ARG A 52 -10.59 8.18 0.18
C ARG A 52 -10.84 9.42 -0.66
N GLN A 53 -9.77 10.12 -1.06
CA GLN A 53 -9.87 11.31 -1.89
C GLN A 53 -10.48 10.99 -3.27
N LEU A 54 -10.10 9.87 -3.88
CA LEU A 54 -10.66 9.39 -5.14
C LEU A 54 -12.16 9.10 -5.01
N VAL A 55 -12.60 8.43 -3.94
CA VAL A 55 -14.01 8.14 -3.69
C VAL A 55 -14.81 9.44 -3.49
N THR A 56 -14.31 10.37 -2.68
CA THR A 56 -15.05 11.58 -2.34
C THR A 56 -15.07 12.62 -3.46
N LYS A 57 -13.95 12.79 -4.19
CA LYS A 57 -13.79 13.90 -5.16
C LYS A 57 -13.62 13.42 -6.61
N GLY A 58 -13.67 12.12 -6.85
CA GLY A 58 -13.43 11.52 -8.16
C GLY A 58 -12.02 11.77 -8.67
N TYR A 59 -11.80 11.45 -9.96
CA TYR A 59 -10.51 11.62 -10.64
C TYR A 59 -9.95 13.04 -10.52
N ASN A 60 -10.80 14.07 -10.67
CA ASN A 60 -10.38 15.46 -10.59
C ASN A 60 -9.74 15.84 -9.25
N GLY A 61 -10.15 15.20 -8.15
CA GLY A 61 -9.58 15.43 -6.83
C GLY A 61 -8.20 14.81 -6.60
N VAL A 62 -7.80 13.86 -7.45
CA VAL A 62 -6.52 13.13 -7.36
C VAL A 62 -5.60 13.27 -8.59
N LYS A 63 -6.07 13.85 -9.70
CA LYS A 63 -5.31 13.96 -10.97
C LYS A 63 -3.90 14.56 -10.84
N ARG A 64 -3.69 15.43 -9.84
CA ARG A 64 -2.39 16.10 -9.61
C ARG A 64 -1.43 15.28 -8.75
N TRP A 65 -1.90 14.22 -8.11
CA TRP A 65 -1.09 13.41 -7.19
C TRP A 65 0.01 12.66 -7.92
N THR A 66 -0.24 12.30 -9.17
CA THR A 66 0.72 11.65 -10.08
C THR A 66 1.34 12.62 -11.08
N LYS A 67 1.28 13.95 -10.83
CA LYS A 67 1.81 14.95 -11.78
C LYS A 67 3.30 14.75 -12.09
N LYS A 68 4.08 14.27 -11.13
CA LYS A 68 5.53 14.11 -11.22
C LYS A 68 5.98 12.65 -11.45
N VAL A 69 5.06 11.72 -11.65
CA VAL A 69 5.36 10.29 -11.83
C VAL A 69 4.55 9.72 -12.99
N ASP A 70 5.21 8.97 -13.87
CA ASP A 70 4.53 8.16 -14.87
C ASP A 70 4.25 6.79 -14.27
N LEU A 71 3.00 6.58 -13.82
CA LEU A 71 2.58 5.32 -13.23
C LEU A 71 2.79 4.15 -14.18
N PHE A 72 2.54 4.34 -15.48
CA PHE A 72 2.53 3.28 -16.48
C PHE A 72 3.94 2.84 -16.92
N LYS A 73 4.98 3.41 -16.29
CA LYS A 73 6.37 2.90 -16.36
C LYS A 73 6.73 2.01 -15.18
N LYS A 74 5.89 1.95 -14.14
CA LYS A 74 6.11 1.09 -12.98
C LYS A 74 5.69 -0.35 -13.28
N THR A 75 6.19 -1.27 -12.47
CA THR A 75 5.75 -2.67 -12.49
C THR A 75 4.59 -2.90 -11.54
N LEU A 76 4.63 -2.24 -10.38
CA LEU A 76 3.72 -2.47 -9.27
C LEU A 76 3.25 -1.17 -8.65
N LEU A 77 1.94 -1.01 -8.50
CA LEU A 77 1.34 0.03 -7.67
C LEU A 77 0.88 -0.59 -6.36
N LEU A 78 1.20 0.06 -5.24
CA LEU A 78 0.75 -0.30 -3.90
C LEU A 78 -0.20 0.78 -3.39
N ILE A 79 -1.43 0.42 -3.05
CA ILE A 79 -2.50 1.36 -2.69
C ILE A 79 -3.11 0.91 -1.35
N PRO A 80 -2.63 1.46 -0.22
CA PRO A 80 -3.26 1.23 1.07
C PRO A 80 -4.70 1.72 1.05
N ILE A 81 -5.60 0.90 1.57
CA ILE A 81 -7.03 1.20 1.70
C ILE A 81 -7.34 1.25 3.19
N HIS A 82 -7.79 2.40 3.67
CA HIS A 82 -8.29 2.57 5.03
C HIS A 82 -9.81 2.71 5.01
N LEU A 83 -10.51 1.75 5.61
CA LEU A 83 -11.96 1.78 5.77
C LEU A 83 -12.28 1.75 7.27
N GLU A 84 -12.63 2.93 7.80
CA GLU A 84 -12.94 3.16 9.20
C GLU A 84 -11.83 2.71 10.16
N VAL A 85 -11.89 1.45 10.59
CA VAL A 85 -11.01 0.84 11.59
C VAL A 85 -10.10 -0.25 11.02
N HIS A 86 -10.05 -0.39 9.69
CA HIS A 86 -9.36 -1.50 9.03
C HIS A 86 -8.46 -1.06 7.89
N TRP A 87 -7.24 -1.61 7.88
CA TRP A 87 -6.27 -1.47 6.81
C TRP A 87 -6.30 -2.70 5.89
N SER A 88 -6.37 -2.44 4.59
CA SER A 88 -6.20 -3.44 3.53
C SER A 88 -5.33 -2.87 2.40
N LEU A 89 -5.01 -3.69 1.40
CA LEU A 89 -4.13 -3.29 0.31
C LEU A 89 -4.72 -3.68 -1.04
N ILE A 90 -4.81 -2.72 -1.96
CA ILE A 90 -4.93 -3.00 -3.38
C ILE A 90 -3.55 -2.91 -4.02
N THR A 91 -3.26 -3.84 -4.93
CA THR A 91 -2.09 -3.73 -5.80
C THR A 91 -2.49 -3.78 -7.26
N VAL A 92 -1.65 -3.19 -8.10
CA VAL A 92 -1.80 -3.19 -9.55
C VAL A 92 -0.51 -3.68 -10.16
N ASN A 93 -0.52 -4.88 -10.73
CA ASN A 93 0.56 -5.35 -11.60
C ASN A 93 0.30 -4.78 -13.00
N LEU A 94 1.11 -3.79 -13.40
CA LEU A 94 0.94 -3.06 -14.65
C LEU A 94 1.22 -3.92 -15.89
N PRO A 95 2.35 -4.66 -15.98
CA PRO A 95 2.62 -5.52 -17.14
C PRO A 95 1.52 -6.54 -17.42
N ASN A 96 0.98 -7.16 -16.36
CA ASN A 96 -0.05 -8.19 -16.49
C ASN A 96 -1.48 -7.63 -16.43
N ARG A 97 -1.65 -6.33 -16.16
CA ARG A 97 -2.94 -5.65 -15.99
C ARG A 97 -3.85 -6.33 -14.96
N ILE A 98 -3.26 -6.76 -13.85
CA ILE A 98 -3.97 -7.45 -12.76
C ILE A 98 -4.12 -6.49 -11.57
N ILE A 99 -5.36 -6.33 -11.09
CA ILE A 99 -5.68 -5.65 -9.84
C ILE A 99 -5.99 -6.72 -8.79
N SER A 100 -5.21 -6.74 -7.71
CA SER A 100 -5.32 -7.74 -6.65
C SER A 100 -5.69 -7.08 -5.32
N PHE A 101 -6.57 -7.72 -4.55
CA PHE A 101 -6.95 -7.27 -3.20
C PHE A 101 -6.30 -8.18 -2.14
N TYR A 102 -5.74 -7.58 -1.10
CA TYR A 102 -5.10 -8.26 0.03
C TYR A 102 -5.72 -7.77 1.33
N ASP A 103 -6.26 -8.71 2.09
CA ASP A 103 -6.95 -8.45 3.34
C ASP A 103 -6.63 -9.56 4.34
N SER A 104 -6.05 -9.19 5.47
CA SER A 104 -5.64 -10.12 6.52
C SER A 104 -6.83 -10.66 7.33
N GLN A 105 -8.03 -10.09 7.22
CA GLN A 105 -9.27 -10.59 7.83
C GLN A 105 -10.15 -11.35 6.82
N GLY A 106 -9.71 -11.47 5.56
CA GLY A 106 -10.47 -12.12 4.50
C GLY A 106 -11.70 -11.33 4.05
N ILE A 107 -11.79 -10.04 4.40
CA ILE A 107 -12.87 -9.18 3.94
C ILE A 107 -12.62 -8.83 2.47
N HIS A 108 -13.68 -8.68 1.67
CA HIS A 108 -13.54 -8.30 0.26
C HIS A 108 -14.46 -7.13 -0.10
N PHE A 109 -13.83 -5.99 -0.40
CA PHE A 109 -14.53 -4.77 -0.80
C PHE A 109 -14.46 -4.58 -2.32
N LYS A 110 -15.40 -5.20 -3.05
CA LYS A 110 -15.46 -5.14 -4.52
C LYS A 110 -15.41 -3.70 -5.06
N PHE A 111 -16.11 -2.79 -4.41
CA PHE A 111 -16.17 -1.38 -4.82
C PHE A 111 -14.79 -0.69 -4.82
N CYS A 112 -13.88 -1.06 -3.90
CA CYS A 112 -12.52 -0.50 -3.87
C CYS A 112 -11.76 -0.87 -5.15
N VAL A 113 -11.84 -2.13 -5.59
CA VAL A 113 -11.20 -2.61 -6.82
C VAL A 113 -11.78 -1.90 -8.05
N GLU A 114 -13.10 -1.73 -8.10
CA GLU A 114 -13.78 -1.01 -9.20
C GLU A 114 -13.37 0.46 -9.27
N ASN A 115 -13.24 1.13 -8.12
CA ASN A 115 -12.76 2.51 -8.05
C ASN A 115 -11.34 2.64 -8.60
N ILE A 116 -10.44 1.73 -8.23
CA ILE A 116 -9.06 1.72 -8.75
C ILE A 116 -9.04 1.42 -10.25
N ARG A 117 -9.84 0.45 -10.74
CA ARG A 117 -9.97 0.20 -12.18
C ARG A 117 -10.42 1.46 -12.92
N LYS A 118 -11.46 2.14 -12.44
CA LYS A 118 -11.97 3.38 -13.05
C LYS A 118 -10.92 4.50 -13.05
N TYR A 119 -10.15 4.62 -11.97
CA TYR A 119 -9.03 5.55 -11.89
C TYR A 119 -7.98 5.25 -12.96
N LEU A 120 -7.51 4.00 -13.07
CA LEU A 120 -6.48 3.59 -14.04
C LEU A 120 -6.91 3.85 -15.49
N LEU A 121 -8.16 3.52 -15.83
CA LEU A 121 -8.72 3.81 -17.15
C LEU A 121 -8.77 5.31 -17.46
N THR A 122 -9.07 6.13 -16.46
CA THR A 122 -9.14 7.59 -16.63
C THR A 122 -7.74 8.19 -16.74
N GLU A 123 -6.82 7.80 -15.84
CA GLU A 123 -5.42 8.22 -15.88
C GLU A 123 -4.76 7.82 -17.21
N ALA A 124 -5.04 6.62 -17.73
CA ALA A 124 -4.51 6.16 -19.01
C ALA A 124 -4.96 7.06 -20.17
N LYS A 125 -6.25 7.45 -20.20
CA LYS A 125 -6.79 8.37 -21.21
C LYS A 125 -6.12 9.74 -21.13
N GLU A 126 -6.03 10.31 -19.93
CA GLU A 126 -5.43 11.63 -19.69
C GLU A 126 -3.92 11.66 -20.01
N LYS A 127 -3.23 10.53 -19.85
CA LYS A 127 -1.81 10.37 -20.18
C LYS A 127 -1.56 9.85 -21.60
N ASN A 128 -2.61 9.69 -22.41
CA ASN A 128 -2.55 9.15 -23.76
C ASN A 128 -1.82 7.79 -23.84
N ARG A 129 -2.22 6.85 -22.97
CA ARG A 129 -1.70 5.48 -22.86
C ARG A 129 -2.75 4.46 -23.32
N PRO A 130 -2.96 4.30 -24.64
CA PRO A 130 -4.00 3.43 -25.19
C PRO A 130 -3.78 1.95 -24.85
N ASP A 131 -2.54 1.55 -24.55
CA ASP A 131 -2.15 0.23 -24.07
C ASP A 131 -2.85 -0.18 -22.76
N PHE A 132 -3.35 0.79 -21.98
CA PHE A 132 -4.02 0.55 -20.70
C PHE A 132 -5.53 0.81 -20.73
N PHE A 133 -6.16 0.92 -21.90
CA PHE A 133 -7.61 1.16 -22.02
C PHE A 133 -8.48 -0.06 -21.73
N GLN A 134 -7.90 -1.27 -21.72
CA GLN A 134 -8.64 -2.53 -21.58
C GLN A 134 -7.77 -3.64 -20.97
N ASP A 135 -8.35 -4.85 -20.88
CA ASP A 135 -7.74 -6.10 -20.40
C ASP A 135 -7.38 -6.11 -18.90
N TRP A 136 -8.03 -5.27 -18.11
CA TRP A 136 -7.85 -5.22 -16.65
C TRP A 136 -8.56 -6.36 -15.93
N GLN A 137 -7.78 -7.30 -15.39
CA GLN A 137 -8.27 -8.44 -14.63
C GLN A 137 -8.33 -8.13 -13.13
N THR A 138 -9.24 -8.78 -12.42
CA THR A 138 -9.27 -8.76 -10.96
C THR A 138 -8.88 -10.13 -10.43
N ALA A 139 -7.89 -10.16 -9.55
CA ALA A 139 -7.54 -11.35 -8.79
C ALA A 139 -8.02 -11.22 -7.35
N VAL A 140 -8.70 -12.25 -6.86
CA VAL A 140 -8.91 -12.43 -5.42
C VAL A 140 -7.72 -13.24 -4.92
N THR A 141 -6.86 -12.62 -4.13
CA THR A 141 -5.68 -13.31 -3.60
C THR A 141 -6.12 -14.29 -2.52
N LYS A 142 -6.17 -15.57 -2.88
CA LYS A 142 -6.39 -16.66 -1.93
C LYS A 142 -5.05 -17.07 -1.32
N CYS A 143 -5.10 -17.71 -0.14
CA CYS A 143 -3.92 -18.31 0.50
C CYS A 143 -2.83 -17.31 0.89
N ILE A 144 -3.21 -16.12 1.36
CA ILE A 144 -2.29 -15.20 2.03
C ILE A 144 -2.33 -15.40 3.55
N PRO A 145 -1.26 -15.06 4.28
CA PRO A 145 -1.29 -15.02 5.74
C PRO A 145 -2.51 -14.25 6.26
N GLN A 146 -3.11 -14.68 7.36
CA GLN A 146 -4.29 -14.03 7.95
C GLN A 146 -3.96 -13.58 9.38
N GLN A 147 -4.52 -12.44 9.78
CA GLN A 147 -4.43 -11.99 11.17
C GLN A 147 -5.36 -12.84 12.05
N LYS A 148 -5.00 -12.97 13.33
CA LYS A 148 -5.81 -13.67 14.35
C LYS A 148 -6.17 -12.74 15.52
N ASN A 149 -5.95 -11.44 15.38
CA ASN A 149 -6.39 -10.38 16.30
C ASN A 149 -7.09 -9.25 15.51
N ASP A 150 -7.43 -8.15 16.18
CA ASP A 150 -8.13 -7.00 15.60
C ASP A 150 -7.20 -5.82 15.28
N SER A 151 -5.90 -5.92 15.54
CA SER A 151 -4.98 -4.78 15.58
C SER A 151 -3.85 -4.81 14.56
N ASP A 152 -3.50 -5.98 14.02
CA ASP A 152 -2.33 -6.13 13.14
C ASP A 152 -2.61 -5.85 11.66
N CYS A 153 -3.84 -5.47 11.26
CA CYS A 153 -4.18 -5.23 9.86
C CYS A 153 -3.19 -4.29 9.15
N GLY A 154 -2.78 -3.20 9.81
CA GLY A 154 -1.77 -2.27 9.28
C GLY A 154 -0.37 -2.91 9.15
N VAL A 155 0.02 -3.76 10.10
CA VAL A 155 1.31 -4.48 10.08
C VAL A 155 1.35 -5.49 8.95
N PHE A 156 0.26 -6.24 8.76
CA PHE A 156 0.09 -7.15 7.63
C PHE A 156 0.17 -6.39 6.29
N VAL A 157 -0.51 -5.25 6.16
CA VAL A 157 -0.42 -4.40 4.96
C VAL A 157 1.03 -4.01 4.65
N LEU A 158 1.79 -3.54 5.63
CA LEU A 158 3.20 -3.17 5.43
C LEU A 158 4.08 -4.38 5.09
N GLN A 159 3.82 -5.53 5.71
CA GLN A 159 4.54 -6.76 5.40
C GLN A 159 4.22 -7.28 3.98
N TYR A 160 2.96 -7.23 3.53
CA TYR A 160 2.59 -7.54 2.15
C TYR A 160 3.30 -6.61 1.17
N CYS A 161 3.28 -5.30 1.45
CA CYS A 161 3.94 -4.30 0.61
C CYS A 161 5.43 -4.59 0.45
N LYS A 162 6.14 -4.87 1.55
CA LYS A 162 7.57 -5.22 1.51
C LYS A 162 7.82 -6.48 0.69
N CYS A 163 7.08 -7.56 0.96
CA CYS A 163 7.26 -8.82 0.24
C CYS A 163 7.02 -8.65 -1.28
N LEU A 164 5.92 -7.99 -1.67
CA LEU A 164 5.60 -7.76 -3.08
C LEU A 164 6.60 -6.83 -3.78
N ALA A 165 7.07 -5.79 -3.09
CA ALA A 165 8.07 -4.86 -3.62
C ALA A 165 9.41 -5.55 -3.89
N LEU A 166 9.82 -6.47 -2.99
CA LEU A 166 11.10 -7.17 -3.04
C LEU A 166 11.04 -8.56 -3.71
N ASP A 167 9.92 -8.90 -4.38
CA ASP A 167 9.68 -10.23 -4.99
C ASP A 167 9.85 -11.41 -4.03
N GLN A 168 9.53 -11.21 -2.75
CA GLN A 168 9.58 -12.24 -1.72
C GLN A 168 8.22 -12.92 -1.56
N SER A 169 8.25 -14.23 -1.27
CA SER A 169 7.04 -14.98 -0.93
C SER A 169 6.52 -14.61 0.47
N PHE A 170 5.22 -14.84 0.70
CA PHE A 170 4.60 -14.58 1.99
C PHE A 170 4.89 -15.70 3.00
N GLN A 171 6.14 -15.79 3.43
CA GLN A 171 6.59 -16.74 4.46
C GLN A 171 6.56 -16.10 5.86
N PHE A 172 5.36 -15.74 6.31
CA PHE A 172 5.13 -15.21 7.65
C PHE A 172 3.72 -15.56 8.13
N SER A 173 3.50 -15.43 9.43
CA SER A 173 2.19 -15.66 10.06
C SER A 173 1.90 -14.61 11.12
N GLN A 174 0.74 -14.73 11.78
CA GLN A 174 0.40 -13.91 12.95
C GLN A 174 1.46 -13.97 14.06
N GLU A 175 2.16 -15.10 14.23
CA GLU A 175 3.17 -15.28 15.29
C GLU A 175 4.40 -14.40 15.05
N ASP A 176 4.64 -13.98 13.81
CA ASP A 176 5.74 -13.09 13.45
C ASP A 176 5.45 -11.62 13.75
N MET A 177 4.18 -11.21 13.92
CA MET A 177 3.79 -9.80 14.00
C MET A 177 4.53 -8.99 15.09
N PRO A 178 4.79 -9.53 16.30
CA PRO A 178 5.61 -8.82 17.29
C PRO A 178 7.04 -8.53 16.80
N ARG A 179 7.65 -9.46 16.06
CA ARG A 179 8.98 -9.27 15.46
C ARG A 179 8.91 -8.29 14.28
N VAL A 180 7.88 -8.39 13.43
CA VAL A 180 7.67 -7.50 12.29
C VAL A 180 7.45 -6.05 12.75
N ARG A 181 6.67 -5.82 13.81
CA ARG A 181 6.48 -4.49 14.43
C ARG A 181 7.81 -3.88 14.86
N LYS A 182 8.64 -4.63 15.59
CA LYS A 182 9.99 -4.20 16.01
C LYS A 182 10.90 -3.91 14.81
N ARG A 183 10.80 -4.71 13.74
CA ARG A 183 11.55 -4.49 12.51
C ARG A 183 11.12 -3.18 11.83
N ILE A 184 9.82 -2.96 11.65
CA ILE A 184 9.27 -1.73 11.05
C ILE A 184 9.71 -0.51 11.85
N TYR A 185 9.63 -0.55 13.19
CA TYR A 185 10.13 0.51 14.05
C TYR A 185 11.60 0.84 13.77
N LYS A 186 12.46 -0.19 13.75
CA LYS A 186 13.89 -0.05 13.48
C LYS A 186 14.15 0.51 12.08
N GLU A 187 13.46 0.00 11.07
CA GLU A 187 13.55 0.45 9.66
C GLU A 187 13.18 1.92 9.52
N LEU A 188 12.13 2.38 10.22
CA LEU A 188 11.73 3.78 10.25
C LEU A 188 12.78 4.67 10.93
N CYS A 189 13.30 4.27 12.09
CA CYS A 189 14.35 5.02 12.77
C CYS A 189 15.64 5.10 11.95
N GLU A 190 16.03 4.01 11.31
CA GLU A 190 17.22 3.94 10.45
C GLU A 190 17.00 4.54 9.05
N ARG A 191 15.74 4.80 8.66
CA ARG A 191 15.34 5.34 7.35
C ARG A 191 15.79 4.46 6.18
N ARG A 192 15.69 3.15 6.37
CA ARG A 192 16.02 2.15 5.35
C ARG A 192 15.32 0.84 5.64
N LEU A 193 15.01 0.08 4.60
CA LEU A 193 14.59 -1.31 4.77
C LEU A 193 15.80 -2.17 5.17
N ILE A 194 15.58 -3.11 6.07
CA ILE A 194 16.57 -4.08 6.51
C ILE A 194 16.27 -5.41 5.80
N ASP A 195 17.27 -6.02 5.19
CA ASP A 195 17.14 -7.33 4.54
C ASP A 195 16.77 -8.45 5.53
#